data_AF-A0AA40S4S9-F1
#
_entry.id   AF-A0AA40S4S9-F1
#
_cell.length_a   1.000
_cell.length_b   1.000
_cell.length_c   1.000
_cell.angle_alpha   90.00
_cell.angle_beta   90.00
_cell.angle_gamma   90.00
#
_symmetry.space_group_name_H-M   'P 1'
#
loop_
_entity.id
_entity.type
_entity.pdbx_description
1 polymer ?
#
loop_
_entity_poly.entity_id
_entity_poly.type
_entity_poly.pdbx_seq_one_letter_code
_entity_poly.pdbx_strand_id
1 'polypeptide(L)'
;MSENDLAFFRDDFGDEESVCTAPGSECRPAVDTLAAFALDAVLPPALRRRIAAPGPFALVVEVPAADWVEPVARACGALARWRVTFTRSGSSRVEDRPDRGNDRVAEALGREGRVLGVSQSPGRLLPSTLVAGADAHLRLGRPSNGVVSRVIRDAVGGRTRPMPAQVAAGLGYWEICAAIRGTARASVERLVAMGAAKAGTEPGVDEPPPFRSMVGYGAAHTWGLRLLDDIEAWRRNEVEFRRIDRAVVLGSAPGLGKTTYVRALAKAARVETVFSPVSAWFAQSSYLDGVIRQVDAAFDEAVSRAPAIIFLDEIDSLPGRENLDSRAKDGGTQ
;
A
#
# COMPACT_ATOMS: atom_id res chain seq x y z
N MET A 1 -35.30 -38.81 0.15
CA MET A 1 -34.15 -39.73 0.27
C MET A 1 -34.05 -40.40 -1.09
N SER A 2 -33.34 -39.80 -2.06
CA SER A 2 -31.88 -39.95 -2.35
C SER A 2 -31.57 -41.37 -2.84
N GLU A 3 -30.63 -41.68 -3.75
CA GLU A 3 -29.39 -41.07 -4.25
C GLU A 3 -29.33 -41.37 -5.78
N ASN A 4 -29.19 -40.41 -6.68
CA ASN A 4 -27.94 -39.82 -7.18
C ASN A 4 -26.69 -40.06 -6.32
N ASP A 5 -25.87 -41.06 -6.66
CA ASP A 5 -24.41 -41.01 -6.54
C ASP A 5 -23.74 -42.23 -7.21
N LEU A 6 -22.50 -42.04 -7.68
CA LEU A 6 -21.56 -43.03 -8.25
C LEU A 6 -21.58 -43.27 -9.77
N ALA A 7 -21.17 -42.24 -10.51
CA ALA A 7 -20.41 -42.41 -11.76
C ALA A 7 -19.33 -41.32 -11.88
N PHE A 8 -18.35 -41.35 -10.98
CA PHE A 8 -17.20 -40.45 -11.03
C PHE A 8 -15.92 -41.17 -10.59
N PHE A 9 -15.53 -42.22 -11.32
CA PHE A 9 -14.15 -42.73 -11.33
C PHE A 9 -13.96 -43.72 -12.49
N ARG A 10 -13.42 -43.23 -13.63
CA ARG A 10 -12.29 -43.83 -14.34
C ARG A 10 -12.00 -43.12 -15.67
N ASP A 11 -10.79 -42.57 -15.72
CA ASP A 11 -9.86 -42.52 -16.84
C ASP A 11 -10.40 -42.30 -18.25
N ASP A 12 -10.17 -41.09 -18.77
CA ASP A 12 -9.55 -40.97 -20.08
C ASP A 12 -8.30 -40.09 -19.94
N PHE A 13 -7.16 -40.78 -19.93
CA PHE A 13 -5.84 -40.21 -20.14
C PHE A 13 -5.77 -39.68 -21.56
N GLY A 14 -5.71 -38.36 -21.69
CA GLY A 14 -5.31 -37.63 -22.89
C GLY A 14 -4.25 -36.62 -22.50
N ASP A 15 -3.07 -37.11 -22.14
CA ASP A 15 -1.85 -36.32 -22.07
C ASP A 15 -1.49 -35.84 -23.48
N GLU A 16 -2.01 -34.68 -23.86
CA GLU A 16 -1.33 -33.83 -24.83
C GLU A 16 -0.77 -32.62 -24.09
N GLU A 17 0.48 -32.77 -23.64
CA GLU A 17 1.40 -31.66 -23.42
C GLU A 17 1.44 -30.79 -24.67
N SER A 18 0.56 -29.80 -24.75
CA SER A 18 0.74 -28.67 -25.65
C SER A 18 1.82 -27.77 -25.05
N VAL A 19 3.08 -28.19 -25.23
CA VAL A 19 4.20 -27.27 -25.28
C VAL A 19 3.89 -26.32 -26.43
N CYS A 20 3.74 -25.04 -26.12
CA CYS A 20 3.56 -24.00 -27.13
C CYS A 20 4.85 -23.87 -27.95
N THR A 21 5.02 -24.72 -28.96
CA THR A 21 6.02 -24.55 -30.01
C THR A 21 5.38 -23.74 -31.14
N ALA A 22 5.07 -22.47 -30.87
CA ALA A 22 4.84 -21.49 -31.92
C ALA A 22 6.17 -20.73 -32.14
N PRO A 23 6.77 -20.78 -33.34
CA PRO A 23 8.07 -20.16 -33.58
C PRO A 23 7.90 -18.64 -33.61
N GLY A 24 8.44 -17.94 -32.60
CA GLY A 24 8.68 -16.49 -32.67
C GLY A 24 8.26 -15.61 -31.47
N SER A 25 7.57 -16.13 -30.46
CA SER A 25 7.36 -15.38 -29.20
C SER A 25 8.19 -16.00 -28.09
N GLU A 26 9.41 -15.51 -27.89
CA GLU A 26 10.21 -15.87 -26.72
C GLU A 26 9.39 -15.56 -25.45
N CYS A 27 9.13 -16.58 -24.63
CA CYS A 27 8.50 -16.38 -23.32
C CYS A 27 9.41 -15.48 -22.48
N ARG A 28 8.86 -14.39 -21.94
CA ARG A 28 9.64 -13.43 -21.15
C ARG A 28 9.47 -13.71 -19.67
N PRO A 29 10.55 -13.86 -18.90
CA PRO A 29 10.48 -14.10 -17.47
C PRO A 29 9.57 -13.11 -16.73
N ALA A 30 8.91 -13.59 -15.66
CA ALA A 30 8.00 -12.76 -14.87
C ALA A 30 8.70 -11.50 -14.28
N VAL A 31 10.00 -11.60 -13.99
CA VAL A 31 10.82 -10.48 -13.49
C VAL A 31 10.91 -9.31 -14.47
N ASP A 32 10.80 -9.57 -15.78
CA ASP A 32 10.90 -8.56 -16.84
C ASP A 32 9.55 -7.92 -17.16
N THR A 33 8.45 -8.59 -16.79
CA THR A 33 7.10 -8.26 -17.27
C THR A 33 6.16 -7.79 -16.17
N LEU A 34 6.35 -8.24 -14.92
CA LEU A 34 5.46 -7.91 -13.81
C LEU A 34 5.36 -6.40 -13.56
N ALA A 35 6.48 -5.72 -13.39
CA ALA A 35 6.50 -4.27 -13.17
C ALA A 35 5.89 -3.50 -14.35
N ALA A 36 6.22 -3.91 -15.59
CA ALA A 36 5.71 -3.28 -16.79
C ALA A 36 4.19 -3.43 -16.94
N PHE A 37 3.64 -4.64 -16.70
CA PHE A 37 2.21 -4.87 -16.78
C PHE A 37 1.45 -4.24 -15.60
N ALA A 38 2.04 -4.18 -14.41
CA ALA A 38 1.47 -3.46 -13.29
C ALA A 38 1.39 -1.94 -13.57
N LEU A 39 2.44 -1.37 -14.16
CA LEU A 39 2.46 0.03 -14.58
C LEU A 39 1.45 0.33 -15.70
N ASP A 40 1.40 -0.51 -16.74
CA ASP A 40 0.47 -0.37 -17.87
C ASP A 40 -1.00 -0.42 -17.41
N ALA A 41 -1.31 -1.23 -16.38
CA ALA A 41 -2.66 -1.33 -15.82
C ALA A 41 -3.14 -0.04 -15.14
N VAL A 42 -2.23 0.82 -14.68
CA VAL A 42 -2.55 2.07 -13.98
C VAL A 42 -2.19 3.33 -14.78
N LEU A 43 -1.65 3.18 -16.00
CA LEU A 43 -1.16 4.27 -16.83
C LEU A 43 -2.17 4.65 -17.93
N PRO A 44 -2.92 5.76 -17.79
CA PRO A 44 -3.91 6.16 -18.80
C PRO A 44 -3.25 6.52 -20.15
N PRO A 45 -3.91 6.27 -21.29
CA PRO A 45 -3.37 6.61 -22.62
C PRO A 45 -3.02 8.10 -22.79
N ALA A 46 -3.78 9.00 -22.15
CA ALA A 46 -3.48 10.44 -22.15
C ALA A 46 -2.17 10.75 -21.43
N LEU A 47 -1.94 10.14 -20.27
CA LEU A 47 -0.71 10.32 -19.50
C LEU A 47 0.49 9.69 -20.22
N ARG A 48 0.31 8.52 -20.84
CA ARG A 48 1.35 7.89 -21.66
C ARG A 48 1.79 8.79 -22.82
N ARG A 49 0.84 9.43 -23.51
CA ARG A 49 1.14 10.42 -24.55
C ARG A 49 1.88 11.64 -23.99
N ARG A 50 1.48 12.13 -22.80
CA ARG A 50 2.15 13.26 -22.13
C ARG A 50 3.58 12.93 -21.71
N ILE A 51 3.83 11.71 -21.22
CA ILE A 51 5.17 11.21 -20.89
C ILE A 51 6.04 11.08 -22.14
N ALA A 52 5.46 10.74 -23.29
CA ALA A 52 6.19 10.61 -24.56
C ALA A 52 6.41 11.95 -25.29
N ALA A 53 5.53 12.93 -25.08
CA ALA A 53 5.64 14.26 -25.70
C ALA A 53 6.86 15.02 -25.19
N PRO A 54 7.58 15.81 -26.02
CA PRO A 54 8.75 16.62 -25.61
C PRO A 54 8.43 17.64 -24.51
N GLY A 55 9.47 18.10 -23.80
CA GLY A 55 9.37 19.11 -22.73
C GLY A 55 9.66 18.59 -21.32
N PRO A 56 9.66 19.47 -20.31
CA PRO A 56 9.84 19.09 -18.92
C PRO A 56 8.66 18.24 -18.43
N PHE A 57 8.97 17.24 -17.61
CA PHE A 57 7.94 16.39 -17.02
C PHE A 57 8.43 15.76 -15.71
N ALA A 58 7.65 15.88 -14.65
CA ALA A 58 7.88 15.27 -13.35
C ALA A 58 6.84 14.19 -13.06
N LEU A 59 7.29 12.96 -12.82
CA LEU A 59 6.46 11.81 -12.49
C LEU A 59 6.81 11.25 -11.12
N VAL A 60 5.80 11.06 -10.27
CA VAL A 60 5.92 10.32 -9.01
C VAL A 60 5.14 9.03 -9.12
N VAL A 61 5.78 7.92 -8.76
CA VAL A 61 5.21 6.58 -8.77
C VAL A 61 5.29 5.98 -7.36
N GLU A 62 4.13 5.82 -6.73
CA GLU A 62 3.98 5.14 -5.45
C GLU A 62 3.83 3.63 -5.69
N VAL A 63 4.67 2.82 -5.06
CA VAL A 63 4.69 1.36 -5.21
C VAL A 63 4.25 0.64 -3.93
N PRO A 64 3.76 -0.62 -3.98
CA PRO A 64 3.16 -1.24 -2.80
C PRO A 64 4.18 -1.63 -1.72
N ALA A 65 5.45 -1.84 -2.07
CA ALA A 65 6.53 -2.21 -1.15
C ALA A 65 7.91 -1.83 -1.68
N ALA A 66 8.92 -1.86 -0.81
CA ALA A 66 10.30 -1.46 -1.12
C ALA A 66 10.94 -2.27 -2.27
N ASP A 67 10.62 -3.57 -2.37
CA ASP A 67 11.13 -4.49 -3.38
C ASP A 67 10.55 -4.25 -4.79
N TRP A 68 9.52 -3.41 -4.91
CA TRP A 68 8.96 -2.96 -6.18
C TRP A 68 9.66 -1.72 -6.76
N VAL A 69 10.41 -0.97 -5.95
CA VAL A 69 10.96 0.35 -6.35
C VAL A 69 11.85 0.23 -7.58
N GLU A 70 12.84 -0.65 -7.53
CA GLU A 70 13.83 -0.79 -8.60
C GLU A 70 13.21 -1.40 -9.89
N PRO A 71 12.42 -2.49 -9.83
CA PRO A 71 11.74 -3.01 -11.01
C PRO A 71 10.80 -1.99 -11.68
N VAL A 72 10.04 -1.22 -10.90
CA VAL A 72 9.13 -0.20 -11.44
C VAL A 72 9.89 0.99 -12.03
N ALA A 73 11.01 1.40 -11.42
CA ALA A 73 11.87 2.42 -11.98
C ALA A 73 12.44 2.00 -13.35
N ARG A 74 12.89 0.75 -13.48
CA ARG A 74 13.30 0.18 -14.78
C ARG A 74 12.18 0.20 -15.80
N ALA A 75 10.97 -0.21 -15.41
CA ALA A 75 9.80 -0.18 -16.29
C ALA A 75 9.45 1.27 -16.75
N CYS A 76 9.54 2.25 -15.85
CA CYS A 76 9.37 3.65 -16.19
C CYS A 76 10.47 4.17 -17.12
N GLY A 77 11.70 3.66 -17.00
CA GLY A 77 12.82 3.96 -17.90
C GLY A 77 12.53 3.62 -19.37
N ALA A 78 11.66 2.64 -19.63
CA ALA A 78 11.23 2.30 -20.98
C ALA A 78 10.16 3.26 -21.55
N LEU A 79 9.54 4.12 -20.73
CA LEU A 79 8.50 5.06 -21.18
C LEU A 79 9.07 6.35 -21.77
N ALA A 80 10.19 6.83 -21.23
CA ALA A 80 10.83 8.07 -21.64
C ALA A 80 12.28 8.12 -21.14
N ARG A 81 13.08 9.01 -21.73
CA ARG A 81 14.42 9.32 -21.22
C ARG A 81 14.32 10.28 -20.04
N TRP A 82 14.53 9.77 -18.83
CA TRP A 82 14.58 10.56 -17.61
C TRP A 82 15.95 11.18 -17.41
N ARG A 83 15.99 12.50 -17.13
CA ARG A 83 17.25 13.20 -16.84
C ARG A 83 17.74 12.87 -15.43
N VAL A 84 16.81 12.81 -14.49
CA VAL A 84 17.07 12.43 -13.10
C VAL A 84 16.02 11.42 -12.66
N THR A 85 16.47 10.34 -12.03
CA THR A 85 15.60 9.35 -11.41
C THR A 85 15.97 9.20 -9.95
N PHE A 86 14.96 9.23 -9.07
CA PHE A 86 15.08 8.94 -7.65
C PHE A 86 14.40 7.61 -7.36
N THR A 87 15.20 6.57 -7.10
CA THR A 87 14.74 5.24 -6.67
C THR A 87 14.97 5.10 -5.17
N ARG A 88 13.93 5.36 -4.36
CA ARG A 88 14.09 5.45 -2.91
C ARG A 88 13.20 4.44 -2.19
N SER A 89 13.84 3.40 -1.69
CA SER A 89 13.21 2.30 -0.96
C SER A 89 13.34 2.43 0.57
N GLY A 90 14.06 3.44 1.07
CA GLY A 90 14.37 3.59 2.49
C GLY A 90 15.62 2.81 2.92
N SER A 91 16.34 2.19 1.97
CA SER A 91 17.61 1.51 2.24
C SER A 91 18.71 2.45 2.71
N SER A 92 18.65 3.74 2.34
CA SER A 92 19.64 4.74 2.76
C SER A 92 19.02 5.78 3.68
N ARG A 93 19.40 5.77 4.95
CA ARG A 93 18.95 6.79 5.92
C ARG A 93 19.50 8.19 5.65
N VAL A 94 20.48 8.33 4.77
CA VAL A 94 21.11 9.61 4.43
C VAL A 94 20.51 10.17 3.14
N GLU A 95 20.39 9.33 2.11
CA GLU A 95 19.91 9.74 0.79
C GLU A 95 18.38 9.74 0.71
N ASP A 96 17.69 8.81 1.38
CA ASP A 96 16.24 8.63 1.23
C ASP A 96 15.45 9.56 2.13
N ARG A 97 15.61 10.88 1.92
CA ARG A 97 14.94 11.92 2.70
C ARG A 97 14.34 13.04 1.85
N PRO A 98 13.28 13.72 2.32
CA PRO A 98 12.62 14.76 1.54
C PRO A 98 13.48 16.00 1.29
N ASP A 99 14.46 16.29 2.16
CA ASP A 99 15.38 17.41 2.01
C ASP A 99 16.50 17.16 0.98
N ARG A 100 16.73 15.90 0.59
CA ARG A 100 17.84 15.52 -0.30
C ARG A 100 17.43 15.46 -1.76
N GLY A 101 18.19 16.11 -2.63
CA GLY A 101 18.05 16.05 -4.09
C GLY A 101 17.10 17.10 -4.69
N ASN A 102 16.59 18.04 -3.89
CA ASN A 102 15.71 19.12 -4.36
C ASN A 102 16.40 20.06 -5.37
N ASP A 103 17.70 20.29 -5.19
CA ASP A 103 18.58 20.99 -6.13
C ASP A 103 18.61 20.31 -7.51
N ARG A 104 18.79 18.99 -7.54
CA ARG A 104 18.82 18.20 -8.78
C ARG A 104 17.47 18.18 -9.48
N VAL A 105 16.36 18.19 -8.73
CA VAL A 105 15.00 18.30 -9.30
C VAL A 105 14.83 19.65 -9.97
N ALA A 106 15.15 20.74 -9.26
CA ALA A 106 15.04 22.11 -9.78
C ALA A 106 15.92 22.31 -11.02
N GLU A 107 17.18 21.85 -10.99
CA GLU A 107 18.07 21.94 -12.14
C GLU A 107 17.55 21.12 -13.34
N ALA A 108 17.07 19.90 -13.10
CA ALA A 108 16.59 19.04 -14.18
C ALA A 108 15.38 19.64 -14.88
N LEU A 109 14.40 20.14 -14.13
CA LEU A 109 13.20 20.78 -14.69
C LEU A 109 13.52 22.13 -15.34
N GLY A 110 14.41 22.93 -14.74
CA GLY A 110 14.85 24.21 -15.29
C GLY A 110 15.61 24.09 -16.63
N ARG A 111 16.18 22.93 -16.93
CA ARG A 111 16.81 22.60 -18.22
C ARG A 111 15.86 21.84 -19.17
N GLU A 112 14.55 22.00 -19.00
CA GLU A 112 13.51 21.29 -19.76
C GLU A 112 13.62 19.75 -19.71
N GLY A 113 14.26 19.23 -18.66
CA GLY A 113 14.47 17.80 -18.46
C GLY A 113 13.31 17.13 -17.74
N ARG A 114 13.39 15.80 -17.66
CA ARG A 114 12.39 14.97 -16.98
C ARG A 114 12.90 14.40 -15.69
N VAL A 115 12.03 14.32 -14.70
CA VAL A 115 12.33 13.79 -13.37
C VAL A 115 11.37 12.66 -13.03
N LEU A 116 11.90 11.53 -12.57
CA LEU A 116 11.15 10.40 -12.08
C LEU A 116 11.44 10.18 -10.60
N GLY A 117 10.40 9.97 -9.80
CA GLY A 117 10.53 9.49 -8.43
C GLY A 117 9.72 8.21 -8.24
N VAL A 118 10.36 7.15 -7.74
CA VAL A 118 9.71 5.88 -7.42
C VAL A 118 9.97 5.55 -5.96
N SER A 119 8.92 5.30 -5.19
CA SER A 119 9.02 4.97 -3.77
C SER A 119 7.73 4.35 -3.24
N GLN A 120 7.81 3.52 -2.19
CA GLN A 120 6.65 3.07 -1.44
C GLN A 120 6.08 4.13 -0.49
N SER A 121 6.80 5.23 -0.28
CA SER A 121 6.35 6.35 0.58
C SER A 121 6.89 7.69 0.05
N PRO A 122 6.35 8.20 -1.07
CA PRO A 122 6.84 9.41 -1.73
C PRO A 122 7.09 10.58 -0.80
N GLY A 123 6.12 10.96 0.04
CA GLY A 123 6.25 12.11 0.94
C GLY A 123 7.31 11.97 2.04
N ARG A 124 7.75 10.74 2.35
CA ARG A 124 8.78 10.49 3.37
C ARG A 124 10.16 10.28 2.77
N LEU A 125 10.23 9.75 1.54
CA LEU A 125 11.48 9.28 0.97
C LEU A 125 11.92 10.14 -0.21
N LEU A 126 11.02 10.62 -1.07
CA LEU A 126 11.38 11.39 -2.27
C LEU A 126 11.61 12.87 -1.97
N PRO A 127 12.39 13.60 -2.80
CA PRO A 127 12.62 15.03 -2.63
C PRO A 127 11.29 15.80 -2.58
N SER A 128 11.12 16.69 -1.61
CA SER A 128 9.88 17.44 -1.40
C SER A 128 9.49 18.29 -2.60
N THR A 129 10.47 18.90 -3.30
CA THR A 129 10.24 19.66 -4.53
C THR A 129 9.67 18.78 -5.65
N LEU A 130 10.10 17.51 -5.74
CA LEU A 130 9.57 16.58 -6.73
C LEU A 130 8.13 16.19 -6.39
N VAL A 131 7.85 15.89 -5.12
CA VAL A 131 6.51 15.49 -4.68
C VAL A 131 5.52 16.65 -4.83
N ALA A 132 5.92 17.88 -4.50
CA ALA A 132 5.06 19.06 -4.61
C ALA A 132 4.87 19.53 -6.06
N GLY A 133 5.89 19.36 -6.91
CA GLY A 133 5.91 19.85 -8.29
C GLY A 133 5.66 18.79 -9.36
N ALA A 134 5.17 17.60 -9.02
CA ALA A 134 4.95 16.54 -10.00
C ALA A 134 3.75 16.84 -10.91
N ASP A 135 3.93 16.64 -12.22
CA ASP A 135 2.85 16.75 -13.20
C ASP A 135 1.86 15.58 -13.11
N ALA A 136 2.28 14.45 -12.55
CA ALA A 136 1.46 13.28 -12.30
C ALA A 136 1.94 12.47 -11.09
N HIS A 137 0.96 11.92 -10.38
CA HIS A 137 1.15 10.89 -9.35
C HIS A 137 0.45 9.61 -9.77
N LEU A 138 1.20 8.52 -9.86
CA LEU A 138 0.67 7.18 -10.12
C LEU A 138 0.81 6.33 -8.87
N ARG A 139 -0.25 5.61 -8.49
CA ARG A 139 -0.22 4.67 -7.38
C ARG A 139 -0.40 3.25 -7.90
N LEU A 140 0.63 2.43 -7.76
CA LEU A 140 0.58 1.01 -8.03
C LEU A 140 0.08 0.31 -6.77
N GLY A 141 -1.15 -0.21 -6.85
CA GLY A 141 -1.63 -1.16 -5.87
C GLY A 141 -0.95 -2.52 -6.02
N ARG A 142 -1.36 -3.46 -5.17
CA ARG A 142 -1.01 -4.87 -5.36
C ARG A 142 -1.51 -5.35 -6.75
N PRO A 143 -0.77 -6.22 -7.44
CA PRO A 143 -1.15 -6.62 -8.80
C PRO A 143 -2.49 -7.36 -8.79
N SER A 144 -3.40 -6.91 -9.65
CA SER A 144 -4.70 -7.57 -9.83
C SER A 144 -4.53 -8.93 -10.50
N ASN A 145 -5.54 -9.79 -10.37
CA ASN A 145 -5.57 -11.07 -11.09
C ASN A 145 -5.44 -10.89 -12.62
N GLY A 146 -5.91 -9.77 -13.17
CA GLY A 146 -5.71 -9.44 -14.59
C GLY A 146 -4.23 -9.26 -14.95
N VAL A 147 -3.48 -8.52 -14.11
CA VAL A 147 -2.04 -8.34 -14.27
C VAL A 147 -1.32 -9.68 -14.13
N VAL A 148 -1.61 -10.44 -13.07
CA VAL A 148 -0.99 -11.75 -12.83
C VAL A 148 -1.25 -12.73 -13.98
N SER A 149 -2.48 -12.77 -14.51
CA SER A 149 -2.81 -13.60 -15.67
C SER A 149 -1.98 -13.25 -16.91
N ARG A 150 -1.76 -11.95 -17.13
CA ARG A 150 -0.94 -11.45 -18.25
C ARG A 150 0.52 -11.83 -18.08
N VAL A 151 1.08 -11.71 -16.86
CA VAL A 151 2.45 -12.13 -16.54
C VAL A 151 2.62 -13.63 -16.75
N ILE A 152 1.71 -14.45 -16.24
CA ILE A 152 1.76 -15.91 -16.41
C ILE A 152 1.73 -16.27 -17.90
N ARG A 153 0.82 -15.68 -18.67
CA ARG A 153 0.73 -15.95 -20.12
C ARG A 153 2.04 -15.63 -20.85
N ASP A 154 2.68 -14.53 -20.48
CA ASP A 154 3.90 -14.04 -21.12
C ASP A 154 5.15 -14.86 -20.71
N ALA A 155 5.16 -15.39 -19.48
CA ALA A 155 6.30 -16.10 -18.91
C ALA A 155 6.31 -17.62 -19.16
N VAL A 156 5.15 -18.26 -19.20
CA VAL A 156 5.05 -19.73 -19.31
C VAL A 156 4.14 -20.20 -20.44
N GLY A 157 3.49 -19.29 -21.15
CA GLY A 157 2.46 -19.65 -22.12
C GLY A 157 1.17 -20.16 -21.48
N GLY A 158 0.13 -20.32 -22.30
CA GLY A 158 -1.17 -20.83 -21.86
C GLY A 158 -2.09 -19.81 -21.18
N ARG A 159 -3.34 -20.21 -20.98
CA ARG A 159 -4.38 -19.39 -20.33
C ARG A 159 -4.56 -19.83 -18.89
N THR A 160 -4.62 -18.87 -17.97
CA THR A 160 -5.00 -19.14 -16.58
C THR A 160 -6.48 -19.50 -16.50
N ARG A 161 -6.81 -20.50 -15.69
CA ARG A 161 -8.18 -20.71 -15.18
C ARG A 161 -8.59 -19.55 -14.25
N PRO A 162 -9.88 -19.42 -13.87
CA PRO A 162 -10.30 -18.48 -12.85
C PRO A 162 -9.42 -18.63 -11.59
N MET A 163 -8.85 -17.51 -11.14
CA MET A 163 -7.98 -17.46 -9.97
C MET A 163 -8.77 -16.99 -8.75
N PRO A 164 -8.42 -17.44 -7.53
CA PRO A 164 -8.95 -16.87 -6.29
C PRO A 164 -8.77 -15.35 -6.27
N ALA A 165 -9.68 -14.63 -5.60
CA ALA A 165 -9.59 -13.17 -5.50
C ALA A 165 -8.25 -12.75 -4.91
N GLN A 166 -7.55 -11.82 -5.58
CA GLN A 166 -6.23 -11.31 -5.18
C GLN A 166 -5.20 -12.43 -4.93
N VAL A 167 -4.95 -13.29 -5.93
CA VAL A 167 -4.07 -14.46 -5.80
C VAL A 167 -2.63 -14.14 -5.34
N ALA A 168 -2.17 -12.91 -5.57
CA ALA A 168 -0.85 -12.42 -5.17
C ALA A 168 -0.88 -11.60 -3.87
N ALA A 169 -1.99 -11.59 -3.13
CA ALA A 169 -2.09 -10.85 -1.87
C ALA A 169 -1.08 -11.37 -0.85
N GLY A 170 -0.39 -10.43 -0.17
CA GLY A 170 0.61 -10.75 0.85
C GLY A 170 1.98 -11.13 0.31
N LEU A 171 2.13 -11.27 -1.01
CA LEU A 171 3.40 -11.58 -1.66
C LEU A 171 4.13 -10.31 -2.11
N GLY A 172 5.46 -10.32 -1.94
CA GLY A 172 6.39 -9.32 -2.49
C GLY A 172 6.65 -9.54 -3.98
N TYR A 173 7.35 -8.60 -4.60
CA TYR A 173 7.67 -8.62 -6.03
C TYR A 173 8.38 -9.92 -6.43
N TRP A 174 9.43 -10.27 -5.69
CA TRP A 174 10.28 -11.42 -5.99
C TRP A 174 9.58 -12.76 -5.76
N GLU A 175 8.70 -12.81 -4.76
CA GLU A 175 7.89 -14.00 -4.46
C GLU A 175 6.91 -14.29 -5.61
N ILE A 176 6.25 -13.25 -6.13
CA ILE A 176 5.36 -13.37 -7.29
C ILE A 176 6.15 -13.83 -8.51
N CYS A 177 7.29 -13.21 -8.79
CA CYS A 177 8.14 -13.58 -9.93
C CYS A 177 8.61 -15.04 -9.82
N ALA A 178 9.06 -15.45 -8.63
CA ALA A 178 9.53 -16.80 -8.38
C ALA A 178 8.40 -17.82 -8.59
N ALA A 179 7.17 -17.54 -8.13
CA ALA A 179 6.05 -18.47 -8.23
C ALA A 179 5.64 -18.80 -9.68
N ILE A 180 5.84 -17.84 -10.60
CA ILE A 180 5.44 -17.93 -12.00
C ILE A 180 6.52 -18.66 -12.80
N ARG A 181 6.32 -19.98 -12.99
CA ARG A 181 7.23 -20.88 -13.70
C ARG A 181 6.56 -22.21 -14.05
N GLY A 182 7.11 -22.95 -15.01
CA GLY A 182 6.56 -24.24 -15.44
C GLY A 182 5.26 -24.04 -16.23
N THR A 183 4.11 -24.45 -15.68
CA THR A 183 2.81 -24.27 -16.34
C THR A 183 1.98 -23.16 -15.68
N ALA A 184 0.98 -22.64 -16.41
CA ALA A 184 0.05 -21.64 -15.88
C ALA A 184 -0.70 -22.14 -14.63
N ARG A 185 -1.15 -23.40 -14.64
CA ARG A 185 -1.82 -24.04 -13.49
C ARG A 185 -0.91 -24.10 -12.27
N ALA A 186 0.29 -24.66 -12.45
CA ALA A 186 1.25 -24.81 -11.36
C ALA A 186 1.72 -23.44 -10.81
N SER A 187 1.78 -22.41 -11.65
CA SER A 187 2.08 -21.04 -11.23
C SER A 187 1.02 -20.49 -10.27
N VAL A 188 -0.26 -20.68 -10.60
CA VAL A 188 -1.37 -20.26 -9.73
C VAL A 188 -1.37 -21.05 -8.41
N GLU A 189 -1.18 -22.37 -8.47
CA GLU A 189 -1.09 -23.23 -7.27
C GLU A 189 0.05 -22.79 -6.35
N ARG A 190 1.23 -22.44 -6.90
CA ARG A 190 2.35 -21.91 -6.12
C ARG A 190 2.06 -20.54 -5.51
N LEU A 191 1.43 -19.63 -6.25
CA LEU A 191 1.05 -18.31 -5.70
C LEU A 191 0.13 -18.47 -4.49
N VAL A 192 -0.89 -19.35 -4.60
CA VAL A 192 -1.81 -19.65 -3.50
C VAL A 192 -1.07 -20.29 -2.33
N ALA A 193 -0.22 -21.30 -2.59
CA ALA A 193 0.54 -21.98 -1.54
C ALA A 193 1.52 -21.04 -0.81
N MET A 194 2.23 -20.18 -1.55
CA MET A 194 3.13 -19.19 -0.97
C MET A 194 2.38 -18.14 -0.15
N GLY A 195 1.21 -17.69 -0.63
CA GLY A 195 0.35 -16.77 0.11
C GLY A 195 -0.16 -17.39 1.41
N ALA A 196 -0.62 -18.65 1.37
CA ALA A 196 -1.06 -19.39 2.54
C ALA A 196 0.09 -19.65 3.54
N ALA A 197 1.27 -20.03 3.04
CA ALA A 197 2.45 -20.25 3.88
C ALA A 197 2.92 -18.96 4.57
N LYS A 198 2.84 -17.81 3.89
CA LYS A 198 3.18 -16.50 4.46
C LYS A 198 2.10 -15.98 5.41
N ALA A 199 0.85 -16.41 5.25
CA ALA A 199 -0.21 -16.16 6.22
C ALA A 199 -0.10 -17.06 7.47
N GLY A 200 0.56 -18.23 7.37
CA GLY A 200 0.77 -19.18 8.46
C GLY A 200 2.13 -19.11 9.17
N THR A 201 3.14 -18.50 8.55
CA THR A 201 4.46 -18.22 9.17
C THR A 201 4.35 -16.98 10.05
N GLU A 202 4.92 -17.04 11.26
CA GLU A 202 4.95 -15.90 12.20
C GLU A 202 5.42 -14.59 11.51
N PRO A 203 4.76 -13.46 11.79
CA PRO A 203 4.99 -12.20 11.08
C PRO A 203 6.43 -11.70 11.24
N GLY A 204 7.13 -11.55 10.12
CA GLY A 204 8.48 -10.97 10.06
C GLY A 204 8.45 -9.48 10.41
N VAL A 205 9.36 -9.09 11.32
CA VAL A 205 10.00 -7.80 11.70
C VAL A 205 9.24 -6.45 11.55
N ASP A 206 8.25 -6.31 10.68
CA ASP A 206 7.45 -5.09 10.44
C ASP A 206 5.93 -5.32 10.56
N GLU A 207 5.49 -6.58 10.63
CA GLU A 207 4.09 -6.94 10.80
C GLU A 207 3.81 -7.16 12.30
N PRO A 208 2.78 -6.50 12.88
CA PRO A 208 2.55 -6.59 14.30
C PRO A 208 2.12 -8.02 14.70
N PRO A 209 2.53 -8.51 15.88
CA PRO A 209 2.11 -9.82 16.38
C PRO A 209 0.57 -9.89 16.47
N PRO A 210 -0.02 -11.10 16.44
CA PRO A 210 -1.46 -11.27 16.63
C PRO A 210 -1.94 -10.52 17.88
N PHE A 211 -3.01 -9.74 17.78
CA PHE A 211 -3.48 -8.89 18.89
C PHE A 211 -3.70 -9.68 20.19
N ARG A 212 -4.28 -10.89 20.06
CA ARG A 212 -4.55 -11.77 21.21
C ARG A 212 -3.27 -12.25 21.92
N SER A 213 -2.12 -12.29 21.25
CA SER A 213 -0.84 -12.71 21.83
C SER A 213 0.03 -11.54 22.32
N MET A 214 -0.43 -10.30 22.20
CA MET A 214 0.30 -9.13 22.68
C MET A 214 0.32 -9.06 24.21
N VAL A 215 1.48 -8.77 24.78
CA VAL A 215 1.66 -8.57 26.23
C VAL A 215 2.18 -7.16 26.52
N GLY A 216 1.98 -6.67 27.74
CA GLY A 216 2.52 -5.38 28.19
C GLY A 216 1.62 -4.14 27.94
N TYR A 217 0.40 -4.32 27.43
CA TYR A 217 -0.55 -3.22 27.20
C TYR A 217 -1.63 -3.07 28.30
N GLY A 218 -1.63 -3.95 29.32
CA GLY A 218 -2.49 -3.84 30.50
C GLY A 218 -3.97 -3.62 30.18
N ALA A 219 -4.56 -2.56 30.75
CA ALA A 219 -5.97 -2.22 30.55
C ALA A 219 -6.34 -1.99 29.06
N ALA A 220 -5.40 -1.49 28.24
CA ALA A 220 -5.64 -1.32 26.81
C ALA A 220 -5.81 -2.68 26.12
N HIS A 221 -5.01 -3.69 26.45
CA HIS A 221 -5.19 -5.05 25.91
C HIS A 221 -6.57 -5.61 26.23
N THR A 222 -7.00 -5.46 27.48
CA THR A 222 -8.33 -5.91 27.94
C THR A 222 -9.45 -5.20 27.19
N TRP A 223 -9.31 -3.88 27.00
CA TRP A 223 -10.26 -3.09 26.21
C TRP A 223 -10.32 -3.54 24.75
N GLY A 224 -9.16 -3.75 24.11
CA GLY A 224 -9.11 -4.19 22.72
C GLY A 224 -9.69 -5.60 22.52
N LEU A 225 -9.50 -6.52 23.47
CA LEU A 225 -10.15 -7.83 23.41
C LEU A 225 -11.67 -7.72 23.46
N ARG A 226 -12.21 -6.87 24.33
CA ARG A 226 -13.67 -6.61 24.40
C ARG A 226 -14.18 -5.99 23.11
N LEU A 227 -13.47 -5.01 22.56
CA LEU A 227 -13.83 -4.41 21.28
C LEU A 227 -13.89 -5.46 20.16
N LEU A 228 -12.94 -6.40 20.11
CA LEU A 228 -12.96 -7.47 19.11
C LEU A 228 -14.20 -8.36 19.24
N ASP A 229 -14.57 -8.71 20.47
CA ASP A 229 -15.74 -9.53 20.74
C ASP A 229 -17.04 -8.76 20.39
N ASP A 230 -17.10 -7.46 20.72
CA ASP A 230 -18.22 -6.56 20.39
C ASP A 230 -18.39 -6.35 18.87
N ILE A 231 -17.29 -6.19 18.12
CA ILE A 231 -17.32 -6.07 16.66
C ILE A 231 -17.88 -7.35 16.03
N GLU A 232 -17.50 -8.51 16.55
CA GLU A 232 -18.00 -9.79 16.04
C GLU A 232 -19.48 -10.01 16.41
N ALA A 233 -19.92 -9.57 17.59
CA ALA A 233 -21.33 -9.57 17.98
C ALA A 233 -22.17 -8.62 17.10
N TRP A 234 -21.62 -7.44 16.77
CA TRP A 234 -22.24 -6.52 15.83
C TRP A 234 -22.37 -7.10 14.42
N ARG A 235 -21.34 -7.79 13.91
CA ARG A 235 -21.42 -8.51 12.63
C ARG A 235 -22.48 -9.60 12.61
N ARG A 236 -22.75 -10.22 13.76
CA ARG A 236 -23.83 -11.20 13.96
C ARG A 236 -25.20 -10.57 14.22
N ASN A 237 -25.32 -9.23 14.14
CA ASN A 237 -26.52 -8.46 14.46
C ASN A 237 -27.05 -8.67 15.90
N GLU A 238 -26.18 -9.07 16.83
CA GLU A 238 -26.54 -9.28 18.24
C GLU A 238 -26.51 -7.97 19.04
N VAL A 239 -25.68 -7.03 18.61
CA VAL A 239 -25.48 -5.73 19.26
C VAL A 239 -25.52 -4.62 18.21
N GLU A 240 -26.24 -3.54 18.50
CA GLU A 240 -26.19 -2.34 17.67
C GLU A 240 -24.81 -1.68 17.75
N PHE A 241 -24.26 -1.23 16.62
CA PHE A 241 -22.98 -0.51 16.57
C PHE A 241 -22.90 0.65 17.57
N ARG A 242 -24.03 1.29 17.87
CA ARG A 242 -24.08 2.41 18.81
C ARG A 242 -23.71 2.04 20.25
N ARG A 243 -23.86 0.76 20.61
CA ARG A 243 -23.58 0.23 21.96
C ARG A 243 -22.14 -0.22 22.16
N ILE A 244 -21.35 -0.31 21.09
CA ILE A 244 -19.92 -0.63 21.17
C ILE A 244 -19.17 0.57 21.72
N ASP A 245 -18.23 0.33 22.63
CA ASP A 245 -17.28 1.35 23.09
C ASP A 245 -16.27 1.69 21.98
N ARG A 246 -16.20 2.96 21.56
CA ARG A 246 -15.60 3.35 20.27
C ARG A 246 -14.26 4.06 20.39
N ALA A 247 -13.83 4.41 21.59
CA ALA A 247 -12.66 5.26 21.77
C ALA A 247 -11.81 4.81 22.95
N VAL A 248 -10.49 4.81 22.74
CA VAL A 248 -9.49 4.62 23.80
C VAL A 248 -8.35 5.61 23.60
N VAL A 249 -7.79 6.07 24.71
CA VAL A 249 -6.57 6.90 24.70
C VAL A 249 -5.42 6.07 25.26
N LEU A 250 -4.36 5.93 24.49
CA LEU A 250 -3.16 5.18 24.87
C LEU A 250 -2.10 6.12 25.48
N GLY A 251 -2.12 6.23 26.81
CA GLY A 251 -1.09 6.92 27.58
C GLY A 251 0.16 6.06 27.74
N SER A 252 1.18 6.30 26.94
CA SER A 252 2.50 5.69 27.12
C SER A 252 3.62 6.60 26.60
N ALA A 253 4.85 6.38 27.09
CA ALA A 253 6.04 7.08 26.62
C ALA A 253 6.28 6.82 25.11
N PRO A 254 6.92 7.75 24.38
CA PRO A 254 7.24 7.57 22.96
C PRO A 254 8.02 6.27 22.72
N GLY A 255 7.70 5.56 21.64
CA GLY A 255 8.40 4.33 21.26
C GLY A 255 7.90 3.03 21.89
N LEU A 256 6.88 3.06 22.76
CA LEU A 256 6.31 1.85 23.40
C LEU A 256 5.23 1.13 22.56
N GLY A 257 5.35 1.14 21.23
CA GLY A 257 4.53 0.30 20.36
C GLY A 257 3.06 0.69 20.17
N LYS A 258 2.65 1.94 20.44
CA LYS A 258 1.27 2.42 20.21
C LYS A 258 0.79 2.15 18.78
N THR A 259 1.62 2.49 17.79
CA THR A 259 1.34 2.24 16.37
C THR A 259 1.20 0.74 16.09
N THR A 260 2.04 -0.08 16.71
CA THR A 260 2.01 -1.56 16.60
C THR A 260 0.71 -2.12 17.17
N TYR A 261 0.28 -1.63 18.34
CA TYR A 261 -0.98 -2.00 18.97
C TYR A 261 -2.19 -1.72 18.07
N VAL A 262 -2.25 -0.53 17.49
CA VAL A 262 -3.35 -0.12 16.60
C VAL A 262 -3.40 -1.00 15.36
N ARG A 263 -2.25 -1.22 14.71
CA ARG A 263 -2.17 -2.08 13.51
C ARG A 263 -2.59 -3.52 13.83
N ALA A 264 -2.17 -4.06 14.97
CA ALA A 264 -2.56 -5.39 15.42
C ALA A 264 -4.08 -5.47 15.67
N LEU A 265 -4.65 -4.47 16.34
CA LEU A 265 -6.07 -4.43 16.68
C LEU A 265 -6.95 -4.33 15.42
N ALA A 266 -6.61 -3.44 14.49
CA ALA A 266 -7.34 -3.29 13.24
C ALA A 266 -7.29 -4.57 12.39
N LYS A 267 -6.12 -5.21 12.32
CA LYS A 267 -5.96 -6.50 11.65
C LYS A 267 -6.82 -7.58 12.29
N ALA A 268 -6.81 -7.67 13.62
CA ALA A 268 -7.64 -8.63 14.36
C ALA A 268 -9.14 -8.37 14.18
N ALA A 269 -9.56 -7.10 14.12
CA ALA A 269 -10.94 -6.69 13.89
C ALA A 269 -11.38 -6.86 12.42
N ARG A 270 -10.44 -7.05 11.49
CA ARG A 270 -10.68 -7.04 10.03
C ARG A 270 -11.32 -5.74 9.56
N VAL A 271 -10.73 -4.62 9.95
CA VAL A 271 -11.17 -3.26 9.60
C VAL A 271 -9.99 -2.44 9.08
N GLU A 272 -10.28 -1.44 8.26
CA GLU A 272 -9.26 -0.52 7.75
C GLU A 272 -8.73 0.39 8.86
N THR A 273 -7.50 0.89 8.69
CA THR A 273 -6.92 1.90 9.60
C THR A 273 -6.67 3.21 8.86
N VAL A 274 -7.10 4.31 9.44
CA VAL A 274 -6.75 5.67 8.99
C VAL A 274 -5.77 6.27 9.99
N PHE A 275 -4.55 6.54 9.54
CA PHE A 275 -3.48 7.11 10.38
C PHE A 275 -3.46 8.63 10.20
N SER A 276 -3.70 9.37 11.29
CA SER A 276 -3.77 10.83 11.26
C SER A 276 -2.95 11.42 12.42
N PRO A 277 -1.64 11.70 12.22
CA PRO A 277 -0.84 12.35 13.25
C PRO A 277 -1.32 13.79 13.44
N VAL A 278 -1.60 14.17 14.68
CA VAL A 278 -2.22 15.45 15.02
C VAL A 278 -1.32 16.63 14.64
N SER A 279 0.00 16.46 14.71
CA SER A 279 0.97 17.46 14.24
C SER A 279 0.79 17.85 12.77
N ALA A 280 0.33 16.93 11.92
CA ALA A 280 0.10 17.20 10.50
C ALA A 280 -1.06 18.18 10.26
N TRP A 281 -2.03 18.26 11.17
CA TRP A 281 -3.13 19.23 11.08
C TRP A 281 -2.65 20.67 11.27
N PHE A 282 -1.64 20.87 12.12
CA PHE A 282 -1.04 22.19 12.40
C PHE A 282 0.08 22.56 11.44
N ALA A 283 0.71 21.59 10.78
CA ALA A 283 1.79 21.83 9.82
C ALA A 283 1.31 22.56 8.54
N GLN A 284 0.03 22.43 8.18
CA GLN A 284 -0.53 22.96 6.92
C GLN A 284 -1.26 24.31 7.08
N SER A 285 -1.52 24.75 8.30
CA SER A 285 -2.20 26.03 8.57
C SER A 285 -1.94 26.54 9.98
N SER A 286 -1.52 27.81 10.09
CA SER A 286 -1.43 28.53 11.37
C SER A 286 -2.80 29.02 11.88
N TYR A 287 -3.83 28.95 11.04
CA TYR A 287 -5.18 29.44 11.33
C TYR A 287 -6.11 28.29 11.74
N LEU A 288 -6.96 28.56 12.74
CA LEU A 288 -7.90 27.60 13.32
C LEU A 288 -8.83 26.95 12.27
N ASP A 289 -9.33 27.75 11.32
CA ASP A 289 -10.21 27.25 10.26
C ASP A 289 -9.54 26.20 9.37
N GLY A 290 -8.23 26.34 9.12
CA GLY A 290 -7.48 25.36 8.34
C GLY A 290 -7.25 24.06 9.11
N VAL A 291 -7.06 24.14 10.43
CA VAL A 291 -6.94 22.97 11.31
C VAL A 291 -8.26 22.19 11.33
N ILE A 292 -9.40 22.89 11.48
CA ILE A 292 -10.73 22.25 11.48
C ILE A 292 -10.98 21.51 10.16
N ARG A 293 -10.64 22.11 9.02
CA ARG A 293 -10.76 21.43 7.72
C ARG A 293 -9.93 20.16 7.62
N GLN A 294 -8.75 20.11 8.23
CA GLN A 294 -7.91 18.91 8.24
C GLN A 294 -8.48 17.83 9.15
N VAL A 295 -9.07 18.22 10.28
CA VAL A 295 -9.81 17.30 11.15
C VAL A 295 -10.97 16.70 10.39
N ASP A 296 -11.82 17.53 9.77
CA ASP A 296 -12.98 17.08 8.99
C ASP A 296 -12.54 16.12 7.87
N ALA A 297 -11.49 16.45 7.12
CA ALA A 297 -10.95 15.59 6.07
C ALA A 297 -10.48 14.22 6.59
N ALA A 298 -9.83 14.17 7.76
CA ALA A 298 -9.40 12.91 8.36
C ALA A 298 -10.58 12.03 8.80
N PHE A 299 -11.65 12.64 9.34
CA PHE A 299 -12.87 11.93 9.69
C PHE A 299 -13.66 11.48 8.46
N ASP A 300 -13.76 12.31 7.43
CA ASP A 300 -14.37 11.95 6.15
C ASP A 300 -13.64 10.77 5.48
N GLU A 301 -12.30 10.76 5.54
CA GLU A 301 -11.50 9.62 5.09
C GLU A 301 -11.85 8.35 5.87
N ALA A 302 -11.96 8.43 7.20
CA ALA A 302 -12.35 7.29 8.03
C ALA A 302 -13.77 6.80 7.75
N VAL A 303 -14.73 7.71 7.54
CA VAL A 303 -16.10 7.37 7.16
C VAL A 303 -16.15 6.70 5.79
N SER A 304 -15.36 7.18 4.82
CA SER A 304 -15.28 6.57 3.48
C SER A 304 -14.76 5.12 3.49
N ARG A 305 -14.05 4.74 4.56
CA ARG A 305 -13.47 3.41 4.77
C ARG A 305 -14.24 2.58 5.81
N ALA A 306 -15.41 3.04 6.25
CA ALA A 306 -16.16 2.36 7.29
C ALA A 306 -16.51 0.91 6.90
N PRO A 307 -16.37 -0.08 7.81
CA PRO A 307 -15.90 0.06 9.19
C PRO A 307 -14.37 0.25 9.27
N ALA A 308 -13.93 1.27 10.03
CA ALA A 308 -12.52 1.64 10.15
C ALA A 308 -12.15 2.06 11.59
N ILE A 309 -10.86 1.97 11.91
CA ILE A 309 -10.24 2.56 13.09
C ILE A 309 -9.46 3.80 12.65
N ILE A 310 -9.80 4.96 13.21
CA ILE A 310 -8.99 6.16 13.08
C ILE A 310 -7.98 6.23 14.23
N PHE A 311 -6.70 6.40 13.91
CA PHE A 311 -5.64 6.54 14.90
C PHE A 311 -5.06 7.95 14.86
N LEU A 312 -5.25 8.65 15.97
CA LEU A 312 -4.74 9.99 16.21
C LEU A 312 -3.44 9.88 17.01
N ASP A 313 -2.31 10.05 16.33
CA ASP A 313 -0.98 10.02 16.97
C ASP A 313 -0.56 11.43 17.39
N GLU A 314 0.37 11.56 18.35
CA GLU A 314 0.91 12.85 18.80
C GLU A 314 -0.17 13.84 19.31
N ILE A 315 -1.21 13.33 19.96
CA ILE A 315 -2.34 14.15 20.48
C ILE A 315 -1.91 15.20 21.51
N ASP A 316 -0.76 15.01 22.14
CA ASP A 316 -0.07 15.98 22.99
C ASP A 316 0.39 17.24 22.22
N SER A 317 0.40 17.20 20.89
CA SER A 317 0.64 18.37 20.04
C SER A 317 -0.52 19.38 20.02
N LEU A 318 -1.69 19.02 20.56
CA LEU A 318 -2.80 19.97 20.69
C LEU A 318 -2.42 21.10 21.66
N PRO A 319 -2.61 22.38 21.27
CA PRO A 319 -2.37 23.49 22.19
C PRO A 319 -3.28 23.36 23.41
N GLY A 320 -2.69 23.26 24.60
CA GLY A 320 -3.42 23.29 25.86
C GLY A 320 -4.21 24.58 26.01
N ARG A 321 -5.34 24.53 26.72
CA ARG A 321 -6.19 25.71 26.98
C ARG A 321 -5.41 26.87 27.60
N GLU A 322 -4.35 26.58 28.35
CA GLU A 322 -3.46 27.56 28.99
C GLU A 322 -2.61 28.37 27.99
N ASN A 323 -2.35 27.85 26.79
CA ASN A 323 -1.56 28.51 25.74
C ASN A 323 -2.42 29.25 24.69
N LEU A 324 -3.75 29.16 24.78
CA LEU A 324 -4.67 29.89 23.89
C LEU A 324 -4.88 31.33 24.34
N ASP A 325 -4.65 31.65 25.63
CA ASP A 325 -4.87 32.99 26.18
C ASP A 325 -3.71 33.98 25.93
N SER A 326 -2.50 33.50 25.58
CA SER A 326 -1.34 34.37 25.35
C SER A 326 -1.27 34.93 23.92
N ARG A 327 -1.88 34.27 22.93
CA ARG A 327 -1.93 34.76 21.54
C ARG A 327 -3.09 35.72 21.25
N ALA A 328 -4.05 35.84 22.16
CA ALA A 328 -5.16 36.77 22.03
C ALA A 328 -4.84 38.19 22.55
N LYS A 329 -3.62 38.46 23.04
CA LYS A 329 -3.23 39.77 23.59
C LYS A 329 -2.34 40.65 22.70
N ASP A 330 -1.72 40.11 21.66
CA ASP A 330 -0.80 40.89 20.79
C ASP A 330 -1.48 41.43 19.50
N GLY A 331 -2.77 41.75 19.59
CA GLY A 331 -3.55 42.35 18.51
C GLY A 331 -4.13 43.73 18.85
N GLY A 332 -3.67 44.38 19.92
CA GLY A 332 -4.22 45.65 20.38
C GLY A 332 -3.18 46.59 20.97
N THR A 333 -3.04 47.73 20.29
CA THR A 333 -2.65 49.05 20.80
C THR A 333 -1.23 49.56 20.46
N GLN A 334 -1.28 50.56 19.56
CA GLN A 334 -0.36 51.67 19.26
C GLN A 334 0.89 51.42 18.41
#